data_AF-A0AAW7Z7P5-F1
#
_entry.id   AF-A0AAW7Z7P5-F1
#
_cell.length_a   1.000
_cell.length_b   1.000
_cell.length_c   1.000
_cell.angle_alpha   90.00
_cell.angle_beta   90.00
_cell.angle_gamma   90.00
#
_symmetry.space_group_name_H-M   'P 1'
#
loop_
_entity.id
_entity.type
_entity.pdbx_description
1 polymer ?
#
loop_
_entity_poly.entity_id
_entity_poly.type
_entity_poly.pdbx_seq_one_letter_code
_entity_poly.pdbx_strand_id
1 'polypeptide(L)' 'MDEVKSLFHKLKEGVSVDMELQETFWSKYYGYVTDKFGIPWQFNYDSGEANNLFC' A
#
# COMPACT_ATOMS: atom_id res chain seq x y z
N MET A 1 -12.58 1.01 -0.59
CA MET A 1 -11.70 1.61 0.45
C MET A 1 -11.58 0.72 1.68
N ASP A 2 -12.67 0.09 2.11
CA ASP A 2 -12.69 -0.81 3.28
C ASP A 2 -11.97 -2.15 3.10
N GLU A 3 -11.88 -2.67 1.87
CA GLU A 3 -11.18 -3.94 1.60
C GLU A 3 -9.66 -3.84 1.80
N VAL A 4 -9.02 -2.78 1.29
CA VAL A 4 -7.58 -2.55 1.46
C VAL A 4 -7.25 -2.36 2.94
N LYS A 5 -8.06 -1.58 3.67
CA LYS A 5 -7.91 -1.39 5.12
C LYS A 5 -8.08 -2.70 5.89
N SER A 6 -9.06 -3.52 5.53
CA SER A 6 -9.30 -4.82 6.18
C SER A 6 -8.20 -5.84 5.89
N LEU A 7 -7.70 -5.90 4.65
CA LEU A 7 -6.55 -6.72 4.28
C LEU A 7 -5.29 -6.26 5.01
N PHE A 8 -5.07 -4.95 5.09
CA PHE A 8 -3.95 -4.37 5.84
C PHE A 8 -4.05 -4.67 7.34
N HIS A 9 -5.25 -4.59 7.94
CA HIS A 9 -5.47 -4.93 9.34
C HIS A 9 -5.26 -6.42 9.63
N LYS A 10 -5.69 -7.30 8.71
CA LYS A 10 -5.44 -8.76 8.81
C LYS A 10 -3.97 -9.10 8.65
N LEU A 11 -3.26 -8.36 7.79
CA LEU A 11 -1.83 -8.52 7.64
C LEU A 11 -1.13 -8.09 8.93
N LYS A 12 -1.50 -6.95 9.54
CA LYS A 12 -0.84 -6.28 10.69
C LYS A 12 -0.40 -7.21 11.85
N GLU A 13 -1.01 -8.37 12.05
CA GLU A 13 -0.54 -9.37 13.02
C GLU A 13 0.77 -10.04 12.56
N GLY A 14 1.89 -9.43 12.94
CA GLY A 14 3.24 -9.95 12.73
C GLY A 14 3.99 -9.37 11.53
N VAL A 15 3.47 -8.35 10.88
CA VAL A 15 4.20 -7.55 9.86
C VAL A 15 4.92 -6.42 10.58
N SER A 16 6.16 -6.18 10.19
CA SER A 16 6.83 -4.91 10.45
C SER A 16 6.31 -3.89 9.44
N VAL A 17 5.63 -2.86 9.92
CA VAL A 17 5.21 -1.74 9.08
C VAL A 17 6.38 -0.78 8.97
N ASP A 18 7.09 -0.86 7.85
CA ASP A 18 8.22 0.02 7.55
C ASP A 18 7.73 1.39 7.06
N MET A 19 6.62 1.42 6.31
CA MET A 19 5.95 2.64 5.86
C MET A 19 4.43 2.41 5.84
N GLU A 20 3.72 3.18 6.67
CA GLU A 20 2.26 3.19 6.65
C GLU A 20 1.72 3.69 5.30
N LEU A 21 0.51 3.24 4.95
CA LEU A 21 -0.21 3.70 3.77
C LEU A 21 -0.39 5.22 3.82
N GLN A 22 0.35 5.92 2.95
CA GLN A 22 0.35 7.37 2.84
C GLN A 22 0.24 7.81 1.38
N GLU A 23 -0.21 9.04 1.17
CA GLU A 23 -0.23 9.65 -0.16
C GLU A 23 1.19 10.08 -0.54
N THR A 24 1.62 9.69 -1.74
CA THR A 24 2.90 10.10 -2.33
C THR A 24 2.67 10.89 -3.61
N PHE A 25 3.72 11.52 -4.15
CA PHE A 25 3.57 12.33 -5.37
C PHE A 25 3.09 11.53 -6.59
N TRP A 26 3.22 10.19 -6.56
CA TRP A 26 2.93 9.29 -7.67
C TRP A 26 1.79 8.29 -7.39
N SER A 27 1.28 8.23 -6.17
CA SER A 27 0.26 7.27 -5.78
C SER A 27 -0.56 7.81 -4.62
N LYS A 28 -1.89 7.68 -4.73
CA LYS A 28 -2.80 8.15 -3.70
C LYS A 28 -2.68 7.35 -2.40
N TYR A 29 -2.28 6.09 -2.51
CA TYR A 29 -1.95 5.27 -1.35
C TYR A 29 -0.76 4.35 -1.68
N TYR A 30 0.39 4.70 -1.11
CA TYR A 30 1.59 3.88 -1.13
C TYR A 30 1.96 3.44 0.28
N GLY A 31 2.33 2.18 0.45
CA GLY A 31 2.78 1.62 1.72
C GLY A 31 3.79 0.51 1.50
N TYR A 32 4.61 0.26 2.51
CA TYR A 32 5.65 -0.76 2.47
C TYR A 32 5.71 -1.49 3.81
N VAL A 33 5.60 -2.81 3.78
CA VAL A 33 5.59 -3.64 4.98
C VAL A 33 6.41 -4.90 4.76
N THR A 34 7.05 -5.39 5.80
CA THR A 34 7.82 -6.63 5.78
C THR A 34 7.10 -7.67 6.63
N ASP A 35 6.71 -8.81 6.03
CA ASP A 35 6.00 -9.85 6.76
C ASP A 35 6.87 -10.56 7.81
N LYS A 36 6.23 -11.39 8.65
CA LYS A 36 6.90 -12.17 9.69
C LYS A 36 7.97 -13.15 9.16
N PHE A 37 7.96 -13.44 7.86
CA PHE A 37 8.93 -14.30 7.19
C PHE A 37 10.07 -13.48 6.56
N GLY A 38 10.07 -12.16 6.71
CA GLY A 38 11.07 -11.26 6.15
C GLY A 38 10.83 -10.93 4.68
N ILE A 39 9.64 -11.20 4.13
CA ILE A 39 9.31 -10.90 2.74
C ILE A 39 8.80 -9.46 2.65
N PRO A 40 9.42 -8.60 1.82
CA PRO A 40 8.95 -7.23 1.60
C PRO A 40 7.74 -7.18 0.68
N TRP A 41 6.70 -6.46 1.09
CA TRP A 41 5.47 -6.22 0.33
C TRP A 41 5.29 -4.72 0.11
N GLN A 42 5.07 -4.34 -1.15
CA GLN A 42 4.77 -2.97 -1.54
C GLN A 42 3.31 -2.87 -1.97
N PHE A 43 2.59 -1.91 -1.38
CA PHE A 43 1.24 -1.56 -1.76
C PHE A 43 1.30 -0.28 -2.57
N ASN A 44 0.83 -0.34 -3.81
CA ASN A 44 0.62 0.82 -4.65
C ASN A 44 -0.84 0.82 -5.12
N TYR A 45 -1.60 1.81 -4.67
CA TYR A 45 -2.94 2.06 -5.17
C TYR A 45 -2.88 3.15 -6.24
N ASP A 46 -2.86 2.73 -7.48
CA ASP A 46 -3.11 3.62 -8.61
C ASP A 46 -4.64 3.81 -8.73
N SER A 47 -5.13 5.05 -8.54
CA SER A 47 -6.55 5.37 -8.73
C SER A 47 -6.96 5.36 -10.20
N GLY A 48 -6.05 5.07 -11.13
CA GLY A 48 -6.28 5.17 -12.57
C GLY A 48 -6.34 6.62 -13.07
N GLU A 49 -6.37 7.62 -12.18
CA GLU A 49 -6.41 9.04 -12.54
C GLU A 49 -5.06 9.51 -13.12
N ALA A 50 -3.95 8.88 -12.76
CA ALA A 50 -2.62 9.19 -13.32
C ALA A 50 -2.46 8.71 -14.77
N ASN A 51 -3.32 7.80 -15.26
CA ASN A 51 -3.27 7.31 -16.64
C ASN A 51 -3.95 8.24 -17.66
N ASN A 52 -4.48 9.39 -17.23
CA ASN A 52 -5.12 10.38 -18.11
C ASN A 52 -4.23 11.58 -18.47
N LEU A 53 -2.93 11.56 -18.16
CA LEU A 53 -1.98 12.62 -18.52
C LEU A 53 -1.09 12.31 -19.74
N PHE A 54 -1.38 11.22 -20.46
CA PHE A 54 -0.79 10.94 -21.77
C PHE A 54 -1.87 10.51 -22.78
N CYS A 55 -2.71 11.47 -23.18
CA CYS A 55 -3.38 11.50 -24.48
C CYS A 55 -3.16 12.88 -25.09
#